data_AF-A0A374BIC3-F1
#
_entry.id   AF-A0A374BIC3-F1
#
_cell.length_a   1.000
_cell.length_b   1.000
_cell.length_c   1.000
_cell.angle_alpha   90.00
_cell.angle_beta   90.00
_cell.angle_gamma   90.00
#
_symmetry.space_group_name_H-M   'P 1'
#
loop_
_entity.id
_entity.type
_entity.pdbx_description
1 polymer ?
#
loop_
_entity_poly.entity_id
_entity_poly.type
_entity_poly.pdbx_seq_one_letter_code
_entity_poly.pdbx_strand_id
1 'polypeptide(L)'
;MKHIRFQFLTLLSATALTLTSCDLIGSLDGIEPEHVVTDDNYITDVSTAQTALNGVYASWRSTGVSYLRYGMSSMAHTQTQAMVMGADEFAAENIETNNSNVETAYTAYYNVINLKSATALIR
;
A
#
# COMPACT_ATOMS: atom_id res chain seq x y z
N MET A 1 25.58 -38.53 -16.96
CA MET A 1 24.99 -38.55 -15.60
C MET A 1 25.35 -37.34 -14.72
N LYS A 2 26.54 -36.72 -14.82
CA LYS A 2 26.90 -35.56 -13.98
C LYS A 2 26.15 -34.25 -14.34
N HIS A 3 25.92 -33.97 -15.62
CA HIS A 3 25.19 -32.78 -16.06
C HIS A 3 23.70 -32.76 -15.66
N ILE A 4 23.00 -33.89 -15.79
CA ILE A 4 21.60 -34.02 -15.35
C ILE A 4 21.45 -33.79 -13.85
N ARG A 5 22.40 -34.28 -13.03
CA ARG A 5 22.41 -34.06 -11.58
C ARG A 5 22.63 -32.57 -11.23
N PHE A 6 23.48 -31.87 -11.98
CA PHE A 6 23.72 -30.44 -11.78
C PHE A 6 22.52 -29.58 -12.20
N GLN A 7 21.82 -29.98 -13.28
CA GLN A 7 20.56 -29.35 -13.71
C GLN A 7 19.44 -29.57 -12.70
N PHE A 8 19.33 -30.77 -12.12
CA PHE A 8 18.36 -31.02 -11.05
C PHE A 8 18.66 -30.21 -9.79
N LEU A 9 19.94 -30.08 -9.41
CA LEU A 9 20.34 -29.29 -8.23
C LEU A 9 20.06 -27.80 -8.41
N THR A 10 20.30 -27.26 -9.61
CA THR A 10 20.00 -25.85 -9.93
C THR A 10 18.50 -25.57 -10.00
N LEU A 11 17.71 -26.50 -10.53
CA LEU A 11 16.25 -26.39 -10.55
C LEU A 11 15.65 -26.49 -9.13
N LEU A 12 16.22 -27.35 -8.28
CA LEU A 12 15.82 -27.48 -6.87
C LEU A 12 16.13 -26.19 -6.09
N SER A 13 17.30 -25.57 -6.29
CA SER A 13 17.66 -24.31 -5.63
C SER A 13 16.81 -23.13 -6.11
N ALA A 14 16.48 -23.07 -7.42
CA ALA A 14 15.62 -22.02 -7.95
C ALA A 14 14.20 -22.11 -7.36
N THR A 15 13.65 -23.32 -7.24
CA THR A 15 12.34 -23.54 -6.63
C THR A 15 12.34 -23.21 -5.13
N ALA A 16 13.43 -23.51 -4.41
CA ALA A 16 13.56 -23.16 -3.00
C ALA A 16 13.54 -21.64 -2.77
N LEU A 17 14.22 -20.86 -3.62
CA LEU A 17 14.22 -19.39 -3.56
C LEU A 17 12.84 -18.78 -3.83
N THR A 18 12.04 -19.39 -4.71
CA THR A 18 10.66 -18.94 -4.98
C THR A 18 9.66 -19.31 -3.89
N LEU A 19 9.96 -20.29 -3.03
CA LEU A 19 9.09 -20.63 -1.90
C LEU A 19 9.36 -19.74 -0.68
N THR A 20 10.58 -19.22 -0.53
CA THR A 20 10.93 -18.28 0.55
C THR A 20 10.37 -16.87 0.36
N SER A 21 9.87 -16.50 -0.83
CA SER A 21 9.23 -15.20 -1.04
C SER A 21 7.84 -15.10 -0.42
N CYS A 22 7.19 -16.23 -0.11
CA CYS A 22 5.88 -16.24 0.56
C CYS A 22 5.97 -15.77 2.03
N ASP A 23 7.14 -15.83 2.66
CA ASP A 23 7.38 -15.33 4.02
C ASP A 23 7.78 -13.83 4.05
N LEU A 24 8.03 -13.21 2.89
CA LEU A 24 8.56 -11.84 2.82
C LEU A 24 7.51 -10.77 3.17
N ILE A 25 6.22 -11.12 3.10
CA ILE A 25 5.11 -10.27 3.55
C ILE A 25 4.89 -10.34 5.08
N GLY A 26 5.56 -11.26 5.77
CA GLY A 26 5.27 -11.57 7.17
C GLY A 26 3.90 -12.24 7.33
N SER A 27 3.64 -12.82 8.50
CA SER A 27 2.34 -13.39 8.80
C SER A 27 1.27 -12.29 8.74
N LEU A 28 0.33 -12.40 7.80
CA LEU A 28 -0.85 -11.55 7.75
C LEU A 28 -1.72 -11.73 9.02
N ASP A 29 -1.60 -12.88 9.68
CA ASP A 29 -2.31 -13.20 10.93
C ASP A 29 -1.74 -12.42 12.13
N GLY A 30 -0.56 -11.80 12.00
CA GLY A 30 0.04 -10.94 13.02
C GLY A 30 -0.35 -9.46 12.91
N ILE A 31 -1.13 -9.08 11.90
CA ILE A 31 -1.61 -7.72 11.73
C ILE A 31 -2.93 -7.59 12.49
N GLU A 32 -2.84 -7.21 13.75
CA GLU A 32 -4.02 -6.85 14.53
C GLU A 32 -4.57 -5.51 13.99
N PRO A 33 -5.85 -5.43 13.59
CA PRO A 33 -6.44 -4.17 13.16
C PRO A 33 -6.40 -3.19 14.33
N GLU A 34 -5.71 -2.06 14.16
CA GLU A 34 -5.56 -1.06 15.22
C GLU A 34 -6.91 -0.51 15.72
N HIS A 35 -7.96 -0.63 14.89
CA HIS A 35 -9.30 -0.22 15.25
C HIS A 35 -10.32 -1.27 14.82
N VAL A 36 -10.80 -2.04 15.80
CA VAL A 36 -11.84 -3.05 15.62
C VAL A 36 -13.18 -2.47 16.04
N VAL A 37 -14.25 -2.83 15.32
CA VAL A 37 -15.61 -2.48 15.73
C VAL A 37 -15.98 -3.29 16.97
N THR A 38 -16.31 -2.59 18.05
CA THR A 38 -16.79 -3.13 19.32
C THR A 38 -18.21 -2.63 19.58
N ASP A 39 -18.88 -3.22 20.57
CA ASP A 39 -20.22 -2.77 20.98
C ASP A 39 -20.24 -1.30 21.42
N ASP A 40 -19.11 -0.78 21.91
CA ASP A 40 -18.97 0.60 22.37
C ASP A 40 -18.84 1.62 21.23
N ASN A 41 -18.36 1.18 20.06
CA ASN A 41 -18.00 2.04 18.94
C ASN A 41 -18.85 1.74 17.67
N TYR A 42 -19.84 0.86 17.80
CA TYR A 42 -20.78 0.53 16.73
C TYR A 42 -21.66 1.74 16.34
N ILE A 43 -21.61 2.12 15.06
CA ILE A 43 -22.39 3.23 14.52
C ILE A 43 -23.85 2.81 14.35
N THR A 44 -24.75 3.43 15.11
CA THR A 44 -26.20 3.11 15.09
C THR A 44 -27.07 4.20 14.46
N ASP A 45 -26.55 5.41 14.28
CA ASP A 45 -27.30 6.55 13.77
C ASP A 45 -26.61 7.24 12.58
N VAL A 46 -27.43 7.90 11.76
CA VAL A 46 -27.00 8.54 10.51
C VAL A 46 -26.05 9.72 10.75
N SER A 47 -26.19 10.43 11.88
CA SER A 47 -25.35 11.62 12.16
C SER A 47 -23.91 11.22 12.51
N THR A 48 -23.75 10.16 13.29
CA THR A 48 -22.45 9.56 13.60
C THR A 48 -21.84 8.95 12.34
N ALA A 49 -22.63 8.26 11.51
CA ALA A 49 -22.17 7.75 10.22
C ALA A 49 -21.65 8.86 9.29
N GLN A 50 -22.36 9.98 9.23
CA GLN A 50 -21.95 11.13 8.42
C GLN A 50 -20.67 11.77 8.95
N THR A 51 -20.54 11.88 10.28
CA THR A 51 -19.33 12.42 10.93
C THR A 51 -18.12 11.53 10.66
N ALA A 52 -18.31 10.20 10.77
CA ALA A 52 -17.29 9.23 10.44
C ALA A 52 -16.81 9.35 8.99
N LEU A 53 -17.77 9.42 8.05
CA LEU A 53 -17.49 9.60 6.64
C LEU A 53 -16.77 10.93 6.35
N ASN A 54 -17.15 12.02 7.02
CA ASN A 54 -16.48 13.31 6.90
C ASN A 54 -15.02 13.24 7.37
N GLY A 55 -14.73 12.49 8.43
CA GLY A 55 -13.37 12.25 8.92
C GLY A 55 -12.49 11.53 7.89
N VAL A 56 -13.02 10.48 7.26
CA VAL A 56 -12.32 9.77 6.16
C VAL A 56 -12.01 10.72 5.01
N TYR A 57 -12.99 11.52 4.61
CA TYR A 57 -12.83 12.50 3.55
C TYR A 57 -11.87 13.65 3.91
N ALA A 58 -11.76 14.01 5.19
CA ALA A 58 -10.76 14.96 5.65
C ALA A 58 -9.34 14.37 5.57
N SER A 59 -9.16 13.14 6.06
CA SER A 59 -7.87 12.41 6.00
C SER A 59 -7.39 12.21 4.57
N TRP A 60 -8.28 11.81 3.65
CA TRP A 60 -7.96 11.69 2.22
C TRP A 60 -7.38 13.00 1.68
N ARG A 61 -8.03 14.13 1.96
CA ARG A 61 -7.60 15.43 1.46
C ARG A 61 -6.26 15.87 2.04
N SER A 62 -5.94 15.49 3.28
CA SER A 62 -4.70 15.90 3.95
C SER A 62 -3.49 15.04 3.63
N THR A 63 -3.66 13.77 3.24
CA THR A 63 -2.55 12.80 3.11
C THR A 63 -1.92 12.73 1.72
N GLY A 64 -2.43 13.45 0.72
CA GLY A 64 -1.74 13.55 -0.57
C GLY A 64 -1.82 12.29 -1.44
N VAL A 65 -2.83 11.43 -1.25
CA VAL A 65 -3.10 10.24 -2.08
C VAL A 65 -3.15 10.49 -3.59
N SER A 66 -3.32 11.75 -4.02
CA SER A 66 -3.28 12.14 -5.44
C SER A 66 -1.88 12.14 -6.05
N TYR A 67 -0.80 12.15 -5.26
CA TYR A 67 0.55 12.35 -5.80
C TYR A 67 1.05 11.20 -6.68
N LEU A 68 0.68 9.96 -6.35
CA LEU A 68 1.02 8.78 -7.14
C LEU A 68 0.48 8.88 -8.58
N ARG A 69 -0.67 9.53 -8.77
CA ARG A 69 -1.27 9.73 -10.09
C ARG A 69 -0.31 10.43 -11.05
N TYR A 70 0.44 11.42 -10.57
CA TYR A 70 1.37 12.13 -11.44
C TYR A 70 2.49 11.22 -11.95
N GLY A 71 3.03 10.34 -11.09
CA GLY A 71 3.98 9.31 -11.50
C GLY A 71 3.39 8.35 -12.54
N MET A 72 2.18 7.82 -12.29
CA MET A 72 1.49 6.93 -13.24
C MET A 72 1.19 7.62 -14.57
N SER A 73 0.83 8.90 -14.57
CA SER A 73 0.60 9.68 -15.79
C SER A 73 1.87 9.87 -16.61
N SER A 74 3.03 10.02 -15.95
CA SER A 74 4.34 10.07 -16.61
C SER A 74 4.68 8.74 -17.28
N MET A 75 4.47 7.61 -16.58
CA MET A 75 4.67 6.26 -17.14
C MET A 75 3.70 5.97 -18.30
N ALA A 76 2.48 6.49 -18.24
CA ALA A 76 1.51 6.37 -19.32
C ALA A 76 1.80 7.30 -20.52
N HIS A 77 2.89 8.08 -20.48
CA HIS A 77 3.26 9.06 -21.50
C HIS A 77 2.18 10.13 -21.77
N THR A 78 1.29 10.34 -20.80
CA THR A 78 0.22 11.36 -20.86
C THR A 78 0.63 12.69 -20.24
N GLN A 79 1.68 12.67 -19.43
CA GLN A 79 2.26 13.82 -18.76
C GLN A 79 3.78 13.78 -18.96
N THR A 80 4.36 14.80 -19.60
CA THR A 80 5.79 14.81 -19.93
C THR A 80 6.67 15.01 -18.70
N GLN A 81 6.17 15.74 -17.70
CA GLN A 81 6.89 16.01 -16.46
C GLN A 81 5.92 16.11 -15.29
N ALA A 82 6.23 15.42 -14.20
CA ALA A 82 5.51 15.50 -12.93
C ALA A 82 6.38 16.25 -11.92
N MET A 83 5.89 17.36 -11.39
CA MET A 83 6.59 18.14 -10.35
C MET A 83 6.35 17.54 -8.96
N VAL A 84 6.63 16.24 -8.81
CA VAL A 84 6.44 15.48 -7.58
C VAL A 84 7.73 14.71 -7.30
N MET A 85 8.13 14.69 -6.03
CA MET A 85 9.31 13.95 -5.60
C MET A 85 9.20 12.47 -6.01
N GLY A 86 10.28 11.88 -6.52
CA GLY A 86 10.31 10.49 -6.96
C GLY A 86 9.58 10.20 -8.28
N ALA A 87 9.03 11.21 -8.97
CA ALA A 87 8.31 10.98 -10.23
C ALA A 87 9.22 10.74 -11.45
N ASP A 88 10.51 11.12 -11.39
CA ASP A 88 11.47 10.91 -12.48
C ASP A 88 11.67 9.42 -12.78
N GLU A 89 11.69 8.59 -11.74
CA GLU A 89 11.79 7.13 -11.87
C GLU A 89 10.58 6.51 -12.58
N PHE A 90 9.39 7.12 -12.48
CA PHE A 90 8.22 6.69 -13.23
C PHE A 90 8.35 7.05 -14.72
N ALA A 91 8.90 8.22 -15.04
CA ALA A 91 9.16 8.63 -16.42
C ALA A 91 10.27 7.78 -17.06
N ALA A 92 11.24 7.32 -16.26
CA ALA A 92 12.29 6.40 -16.68
C ALA A 92 11.86 4.93 -16.68
N GLU A 93 10.64 4.61 -16.24
CA GLU A 93 10.09 3.25 -16.10
C GLU A 93 10.99 2.32 -15.25
N ASN A 94 11.75 2.89 -14.30
CA ASN A 94 12.67 2.18 -13.43
C ASN A 94 12.47 2.65 -11.99
N ILE A 95 11.36 2.22 -11.38
CA ILE A 95 10.99 2.58 -10.01
C ILE A 95 11.78 1.71 -9.04
N GLU A 96 12.58 2.37 -8.20
CA GLU A 96 13.36 1.71 -7.17
C GLU A 96 12.50 1.42 -5.93
N THR A 97 12.93 0.46 -5.11
CA THR A 97 12.18 0.04 -3.91
C THR A 97 12.09 1.13 -2.84
N ASN A 98 12.97 2.14 -2.88
CA ASN A 98 13.00 3.28 -1.97
C ASN A 98 12.38 4.56 -2.58
N ASN A 99 11.54 4.43 -3.61
CA ASN A 99 10.92 5.57 -4.26
C ASN A 99 9.98 6.33 -3.29
N SER A 100 10.32 7.60 -3.04
CA SER A 100 9.57 8.47 -2.12
C SER A 100 8.10 8.70 -2.51
N ASN A 101 7.75 8.68 -3.80
CA ASN A 101 6.36 8.84 -4.25
C ASN A 101 5.54 7.59 -3.90
N VAL A 102 6.13 6.41 -4.11
CA VAL A 102 5.53 5.12 -3.73
C VAL A 102 5.36 5.03 -2.22
N GLU A 103 6.40 5.36 -1.45
CA GLU A 103 6.35 5.38 0.02
C GLU A 103 5.27 6.34 0.53
N THR A 104 5.27 7.58 0.06
CA THR A 104 4.28 8.59 0.46
C THR A 104 2.85 8.12 0.15
N ALA A 105 2.64 7.56 -1.05
CA ALA A 105 1.34 7.05 -1.45
C ALA A 105 0.91 5.86 -0.57
N TYR A 106 1.81 4.91 -0.32
CA TYR A 106 1.57 3.76 0.53
C TYR A 106 1.13 4.21 1.93
N THR A 107 1.93 5.06 2.60
CA THR A 107 1.60 5.60 3.93
C THR A 107 0.29 6.38 3.92
N ALA A 108 0.03 7.20 2.90
CA ALA A 108 -1.21 7.95 2.76
C ALA A 108 -2.44 7.03 2.68
N TYR A 109 -2.37 5.95 1.90
CA TYR A 109 -3.46 4.98 1.81
C TYR A 109 -3.70 4.29 3.15
N TYR A 110 -2.65 3.86 3.85
CA TYR A 110 -2.79 3.24 5.16
C TYR A 110 -3.38 4.19 6.20
N ASN A 111 -3.02 5.47 6.17
CA ASN A 111 -3.63 6.47 7.05
C ASN A 111 -5.14 6.63 6.79
N VAL A 112 -5.59 6.60 5.53
CA VAL A 112 -7.03 6.68 5.19
C VAL A 112 -7.76 5.39 5.58
N ILE A 113 -7.14 4.23 5.36
CA ILE A 113 -7.71 2.92 5.68
C ILE A 113 -7.82 2.74 7.19
N ASN A 114 -6.78 3.07 7.95
CA ASN A 114 -6.78 2.93 9.41
C ASN A 114 -7.70 3.97 10.05
N LEU A 115 -7.80 5.20 9.51
CA LEU A 115 -8.76 6.17 10.03
C LEU A 115 -10.22 5.72 9.85
N LYS A 116 -10.56 5.07 8.73
CA LYS A 116 -11.88 4.43 8.55
C LYS A 116 -12.21 3.50 9.71
N SER A 117 -11.20 2.78 10.18
CA SER A 117 -11.33 1.86 11.30
C SER A 117 -11.43 2.64 12.63
N ALA A 118 -10.72 3.77 12.79
CA ALA A 118 -10.69 4.61 14.00
C ALA A 118 -11.95 5.47 14.23
N THR A 119 -12.70 5.79 13.16
CA THR A 119 -13.78 6.80 13.26
C THR A 119 -15.05 6.32 13.99
N ALA A 120 -14.96 5.16 14.63
CA ALA A 120 -15.89 4.66 15.62
C ALA A 120 -15.76 5.37 16.99
N LEU A 121 -14.72 6.19 17.20
CA LEU A 121 -14.37 6.81 18.49
C LEU A 121 -14.86 8.25 18.72
N ILE A 122 -15.80 8.78 17.92
CA ILE A 122 -16.36 10.10 18.19
C ILE A 122 -17.63 9.92 19.04
N ARG A 123 -17.43 9.92 20.36
CA ARG A 123 -18.48 10.16 21.37
C ARG A 123 -18.17 11.46 22.11
#